data_AF-A0A524G914-F1
#
_entry.id   AF-A0A524G914-F1
#
_cell.length_a   1.000
_cell.length_b   1.000
_cell.length_c   1.000
_cell.angle_alpha   90.00
_cell.angle_beta   90.00
_cell.angle_gamma   90.00
#
_symmetry.space_group_name_H-M   'P 1'
#
loop_
_entity.id
_entity.type
_entity.pdbx_description
1 polymer ?
#
loop_
_entity_poly.entity_id
_entity_poly.type
_entity_poly.pdbx_seq_one_letter_code
_entity_poly.pdbx_strand_id
1 'polypeptide(L)'
;MRLRPLTAVLTFLLIVGLPVTIQAQSNHVLEWGVDIGDEYTYVLQKAFFANQNYRDVAVAVFPFIAGLELGQKAILSVDALDEIPNPINESSQMPISSCSMTRGNDSVSIETDLRGFVVPIGDWEFLTEMTNITDMSGVTLIDTEEEWGTKGTATFQAGDGSVVTVSIEIRYEKENGTLNYLRERYSTLGTDLIDIIVVNWHPGMPTVLAAGIQLEVILIISIGAVVGLIISSLIYIGRKKKKSIVQQLGE
;
A
#
# COMPACT_ATOMS: atom_id res chain seq x y z
N MET A 1 -26.05 -17.75 66.79
CA MET A 1 -26.63 -18.21 65.51
C MET A 1 -25.75 -19.31 64.93
N ARG A 2 -26.26 -20.55 64.88
CA ARG A 2 -25.54 -21.70 64.29
C ARG A 2 -25.72 -21.65 62.77
N LEU A 3 -24.73 -21.15 62.05
CA LEU A 3 -24.67 -21.33 60.59
C LEU A 3 -24.64 -22.84 60.32
N ARG A 4 -25.69 -23.34 59.67
CA ARG A 4 -25.83 -24.76 59.35
C ARG A 4 -24.73 -25.11 58.33
N PRO A 5 -24.00 -26.22 58.50
CA PRO A 5 -22.92 -26.62 57.59
C PRO A 5 -23.38 -26.75 56.14
N LEU A 6 -24.68 -27.02 55.93
CA LEU A 6 -25.30 -27.07 54.61
C LEU A 6 -25.29 -25.71 53.89
N THR A 7 -25.43 -24.60 54.62
CA THR A 7 -25.49 -23.26 54.02
C THR A 7 -24.10 -22.82 53.54
N ALA A 8 -23.05 -23.12 54.31
CA ALA A 8 -21.66 -22.85 53.92
C ALA A 8 -21.22 -23.67 52.69
N VAL A 9 -21.65 -24.93 52.59
CA VAL A 9 -21.38 -25.79 51.42
C VAL A 9 -22.11 -25.28 50.17
N LEU A 10 -23.36 -24.80 50.32
CA LEU A 10 -24.11 -24.23 49.19
C LEU A 10 -23.51 -22.91 48.70
N THR A 11 -23.00 -22.06 49.60
CA THR A 11 -22.33 -20.80 49.19
C THR A 11 -20.98 -21.07 48.53
N PHE A 12 -20.25 -22.09 48.99
CA PHE A 12 -18.98 -22.50 48.37
C PHE A 12 -19.18 -23.09 46.96
N LEU A 13 -20.22 -23.91 46.75
CA LEU A 13 -20.59 -24.42 45.42
C LEU A 13 -21.04 -23.33 44.45
N LEU A 14 -21.68 -22.27 44.94
CA LEU A 14 -22.09 -21.10 44.13
C LEU A 14 -20.89 -20.22 43.71
N ILE A 15 -19.81 -20.19 44.48
CA ILE A 15 -18.58 -19.46 44.15
C ILE A 15 -17.69 -20.27 43.20
N VAL A 16 -17.64 -21.60 43.36
CA VAL A 16 -16.83 -22.50 42.50
C VAL A 16 -17.52 -22.79 41.15
N GLY A 17 -18.84 -22.63 41.07
CA GLY A 17 -19.63 -22.81 39.85
C GLY A 17 -19.75 -21.58 38.95
N LEU A 18 -19.15 -20.45 39.31
CA LEU A 18 -18.96 -19.37 38.35
C LEU A 18 -17.99 -19.87 37.30
N PRO A 19 -18.35 -19.90 36.00
CA PRO A 19 -17.36 -20.11 34.97
C PRO A 19 -16.38 -18.95 35.10
N VAL A 20 -15.24 -19.22 35.72
CA VAL A 20 -14.04 -18.44 35.45
C VAL A 20 -13.85 -18.70 33.97
N THR A 21 -14.26 -17.77 33.13
CA THR A 21 -13.71 -17.67 31.79
C THR A 21 -12.22 -17.50 32.03
N ILE A 22 -11.51 -18.63 32.07
CA ILE A 22 -10.13 -18.67 31.67
C ILE A 22 -10.22 -18.16 30.24
N GLN A 23 -10.04 -16.85 30.05
CA GLN A 23 -9.52 -16.37 28.79
C GLN A 23 -8.26 -17.21 28.65
N ALA A 24 -8.32 -18.22 27.77
CA ALA A 24 -7.11 -18.85 27.30
C ALA A 24 -6.28 -17.66 26.83
N GLN A 25 -5.23 -17.35 27.59
CA GLN A 25 -4.27 -16.34 27.17
C GLN A 25 -3.77 -16.91 25.85
N SER A 26 -4.17 -16.30 24.74
CA SER A 26 -3.75 -16.73 23.42
C SER A 26 -2.24 -16.72 23.46
N ASN A 27 -1.63 -17.90 23.48
CA ASN A 27 -0.18 -18.02 23.39
C ASN A 27 0.15 -17.73 21.93
N HIS A 28 0.23 -16.44 21.60
CA HIS A 28 0.65 -16.00 20.29
C HIS A 28 2.12 -16.37 20.11
N VAL A 29 2.39 -17.22 19.12
CA VAL A 29 3.75 -17.65 18.80
C VAL A 29 4.12 -16.94 17.51
N LEU A 30 4.89 -15.87 17.65
CA LEU A 30 5.55 -15.22 16.53
C LEU A 30 6.97 -15.78 16.36
N GLU A 31 7.41 -15.85 15.12
CA GLU A 31 8.79 -16.17 14.76
C GLU A 31 9.28 -15.26 13.63
N TRP A 32 10.59 -15.10 13.49
CA TRP A 32 11.15 -14.45 12.32
C TRP A 32 11.27 -15.48 11.20
N GLY A 33 10.69 -15.15 10.03
CA GLY A 33 10.82 -15.98 8.82
C GLY A 33 12.07 -15.67 7.98
N VAL A 34 12.96 -14.83 8.50
CA VAL A 34 14.22 -14.40 7.88
C VAL A 34 15.34 -14.43 8.90
N ASP A 35 16.58 -14.46 8.40
CA ASP A 35 17.80 -14.36 9.19
C ASP A 35 18.50 -13.01 8.98
N ILE A 36 19.34 -12.63 9.96
CA ILE A 36 20.23 -11.47 9.81
C ILE A 36 21.22 -11.75 8.68
N GLY A 37 21.33 -10.81 7.74
CA GLY A 37 22.15 -10.93 6.54
C GLY A 37 21.39 -11.41 5.29
N ASP A 38 20.11 -11.78 5.42
CA ASP A 38 19.28 -12.07 4.26
C ASP A 38 19.10 -10.81 3.39
N GLU A 39 19.05 -11.01 2.08
CA GLU A 39 18.95 -9.96 1.08
C GLU A 39 17.72 -10.14 0.18
N TYR A 40 17.03 -9.03 -0.08
CA TYR A 40 15.84 -8.98 -0.92
C TYR A 40 15.96 -7.85 -1.92
N THR A 41 15.48 -8.08 -3.15
CA THR A 41 15.55 -7.06 -4.20
C THR A 41 14.24 -6.30 -4.26
N TYR A 42 14.27 -4.98 -4.13
CA TYR A 42 13.10 -4.13 -4.27
C TYR A 42 13.18 -3.28 -5.53
N VAL A 43 12.02 -2.98 -6.11
CA VAL A 43 11.93 -2.07 -7.26
C VAL A 43 10.81 -1.07 -7.06
N LEU A 44 11.13 0.20 -7.30
CA LEU A 44 10.13 1.25 -7.50
C LEU A 44 9.49 1.06 -8.88
N GLN A 45 8.40 0.31 -8.92
CA GLN A 45 7.70 -0.09 -10.15
C GLN A 45 6.83 1.02 -10.75
N LYS A 46 6.34 1.93 -9.90
CA LYS A 46 5.58 3.12 -10.31
C LYS A 46 5.97 4.29 -9.42
N ALA A 47 6.14 5.45 -10.03
CA ALA A 47 6.38 6.70 -9.34
C ALA A 47 5.75 7.84 -10.14
N PHE A 48 4.57 8.29 -9.70
CA PHE A 48 3.90 9.45 -10.27
C PHE A 48 3.72 10.52 -9.19
N PHE A 49 4.09 11.75 -9.54
CA PHE A 49 3.91 12.93 -8.70
C PHE A 49 3.38 14.05 -9.58
N ALA A 50 2.26 14.66 -9.20
CA ALA A 50 1.68 15.76 -9.97
C ALA A 50 2.58 17.02 -9.96
N ASN A 51 3.40 17.21 -8.93
CA ASN A 51 4.42 18.23 -8.83
C ASN A 51 5.49 17.85 -7.78
N GLN A 52 6.51 18.69 -7.61
CA GLN A 52 7.61 18.46 -6.67
C GLN A 52 7.16 18.42 -5.20
N ASN A 53 6.20 19.24 -4.79
CA ASN A 53 5.72 19.24 -3.40
C ASN A 53 5.10 17.89 -3.01
N TYR A 54 4.40 17.24 -3.94
CA TYR A 54 3.86 15.90 -3.71
C TYR A 54 4.94 14.81 -3.62
N ARG A 55 6.06 14.99 -4.33
CA ARG A 55 7.24 14.13 -4.13
C ARG A 55 7.81 14.32 -2.73
N ASP A 56 7.91 15.56 -2.26
CA ASP A 56 8.43 15.85 -0.92
C ASP A 56 7.54 15.25 0.18
N VAL A 57 6.21 15.25 0.00
CA VAL A 57 5.26 14.54 0.88
C VAL A 57 5.53 13.04 0.91
N ALA A 58 5.66 12.39 -0.26
CA ALA A 58 5.95 10.97 -0.32
C ALA A 58 7.31 10.61 0.32
N VAL A 59 8.34 11.44 0.12
CA VAL A 59 9.66 11.26 0.76
C VAL A 59 9.57 11.45 2.28
N ALA A 60 8.70 12.32 2.78
CA ALA A 60 8.51 12.46 4.22
C ALA A 60 7.87 11.22 4.86
N VAL A 61 7.00 10.51 4.13
CA VAL A 61 6.37 9.25 4.59
C VAL A 61 7.29 8.05 4.38
N PHE A 62 7.94 7.99 3.22
CA PHE A 62 8.84 6.91 2.80
C PHE A 62 10.19 7.48 2.34
N PRO A 63 11.14 7.75 3.26
CA PRO A 63 12.40 8.42 2.95
C PRO A 63 13.24 7.75 1.86
N PHE A 64 13.23 6.42 1.79
CA PHE A 64 13.94 5.63 0.79
C PHE A 64 13.55 5.97 -0.67
N ILE A 65 12.37 6.56 -0.90
CA ILE A 65 11.93 7.02 -2.22
C ILE A 65 12.84 8.12 -2.78
N ALA A 66 13.52 8.90 -1.92
CA ALA A 66 14.45 9.94 -2.38
C ALA A 66 15.66 9.37 -3.14
N GLY A 67 16.12 8.18 -2.77
CA GLY A 67 17.30 7.53 -3.34
C GLY A 67 17.02 6.55 -4.48
N LEU A 68 15.75 6.33 -4.81
CA LEU A 68 15.29 5.38 -5.84
C LEU A 68 14.71 6.07 -7.07
N GLU A 69 15.15 5.60 -8.24
CA GLU A 69 14.54 5.96 -9.52
C GLU A 69 13.55 4.90 -10.00
N LEU A 70 12.60 5.30 -10.85
CA LEU A 70 11.61 4.39 -11.45
C LEU A 70 12.32 3.24 -12.20
N GLY A 71 12.00 2.00 -11.85
CA GLY A 71 12.58 0.80 -12.44
C GLY A 71 13.98 0.43 -11.93
N GLN A 72 14.54 1.23 -11.03
CA GLN A 72 15.81 0.93 -10.38
C GLN A 72 15.63 -0.14 -9.31
N LYS A 73 16.57 -1.08 -9.28
CA LYS A 73 16.64 -2.10 -8.24
C LYS A 73 17.38 -1.56 -7.03
N ALA A 74 16.85 -1.85 -5.86
CA ALA A 74 17.49 -1.74 -4.57
C ALA A 74 17.71 -3.14 -3.98
N ILE A 75 18.75 -3.30 -3.20
CA ILE A 75 18.98 -4.47 -2.36
C ILE A 75 18.72 -4.03 -0.93
N LEU A 76 17.74 -4.66 -0.30
CA LEU A 76 17.47 -4.56 1.12
C LEU A 76 18.25 -5.67 1.83
N SER A 77 18.98 -5.34 2.89
CA SER A 77 19.64 -6.32 3.77
C SER A 77 19.05 -6.23 5.18
N VAL A 78 18.83 -7.38 5.81
CA VAL A 78 18.35 -7.46 7.20
C VAL A 78 19.54 -7.26 8.14
N ASP A 79 19.60 -6.12 8.81
CA ASP A 79 20.73 -5.78 9.69
C ASP A 79 20.53 -6.29 11.12
N ALA A 80 19.29 -6.20 11.63
CA ALA A 80 18.95 -6.61 12.99
C ALA A 80 17.48 -7.01 13.12
N LEU A 81 17.24 -7.93 14.05
CA LEU A 81 15.92 -8.43 14.43
C LEU A 81 15.82 -8.39 15.95
N ASP A 82 14.81 -7.72 16.48
CA ASP A 82 14.55 -7.72 17.91
C ASP A 82 14.18 -9.13 18.41
N GLU A 83 14.52 -9.42 19.66
CA GLU A 83 14.06 -10.64 20.33
C GLU A 83 12.54 -10.60 20.47
N ILE A 84 11.88 -11.67 20.04
CA ILE A 84 10.43 -11.80 20.12
C ILE A 84 10.04 -12.11 21.56
N PRO A 85 9.29 -11.23 22.26
CA PRO A 85 8.85 -11.51 23.62
C PRO A 85 7.93 -12.73 23.64
N ASN A 86 8.07 -13.60 24.65
CA ASN A 86 7.12 -14.67 24.90
C ASN A 86 6.69 -14.66 26.37
N PRO A 87 5.42 -14.32 26.70
CA PRO A 87 4.29 -14.03 25.79
C PRO A 87 4.21 -12.56 25.33
N ILE A 88 3.56 -12.33 24.17
CA ILE A 88 3.18 -10.99 23.71
C ILE A 88 1.79 -10.65 24.27
N ASN A 89 1.68 -9.54 25.00
CA ASN A 89 0.45 -9.17 25.71
C ASN A 89 -0.21 -7.90 25.15
N GLU A 90 0.51 -7.08 24.39
CA GLU A 90 0.00 -5.80 23.85
C GLU A 90 0.76 -5.40 22.58
N SER A 91 0.16 -4.53 21.77
CA SER A 91 0.69 -4.13 20.46
C SER A 91 1.99 -3.33 20.50
N SER A 92 2.25 -2.63 21.60
CA SER A 92 3.53 -1.96 21.85
C SER A 92 4.72 -2.92 21.95
N GLN A 93 4.47 -4.23 22.10
CA GLN A 93 5.49 -5.27 22.21
C GLN A 93 5.82 -5.95 20.87
N MET A 94 5.31 -5.44 19.74
CA MET A 94 5.67 -5.94 18.43
C MET A 94 7.18 -5.76 18.20
N PRO A 95 7.93 -6.85 17.98
CA PRO A 95 9.36 -6.76 17.74
C PRO A 95 9.63 -6.04 16.42
N ILE A 96 10.73 -5.28 16.38
CA ILE A 96 11.09 -4.45 15.23
C ILE A 96 12.23 -5.12 14.46
N SER A 97 12.16 -5.01 13.14
CA SER A 97 13.28 -5.29 12.24
C SER A 97 13.94 -3.99 11.81
N SER A 98 15.27 -4.01 11.67
CA SER A 98 16.05 -2.93 11.08
C SER A 98 16.73 -3.45 9.82
N CYS A 99 16.50 -2.76 8.72
CA CYS A 99 17.08 -3.09 7.42
C CYS A 99 17.86 -1.90 6.85
N SER A 100 18.82 -2.21 5.99
CA SER A 100 19.54 -1.21 5.19
C SER A 100 19.20 -1.43 3.73
N MET A 101 19.10 -0.34 2.97
CA MET A 101 18.84 -0.39 1.55
C MET A 101 19.99 0.25 0.78
N THR A 102 20.50 -0.50 -0.19
CA THR A 102 21.51 -0.01 -1.13
C THR A 102 20.99 -0.11 -2.55
N ARG A 103 21.50 0.73 -3.43
CA ARG A 103 21.12 0.72 -4.83
C ARG A 103 21.84 -0.41 -5.56
N GLY A 104 21.11 -1.21 -6.31
CA GLY A 104 21.64 -2.45 -6.89
C GLY A 104 22.66 -2.25 -8.03
N ASN A 105 22.78 -1.07 -8.64
CA ASN A 105 23.70 -0.82 -9.76
C ASN A 105 25.08 -0.30 -9.31
N ASP A 106 25.15 0.46 -8.23
CA ASP A 106 26.36 1.16 -7.76
C ASP A 106 26.64 0.96 -6.26
N SER A 107 25.78 0.20 -5.57
CA SER A 107 25.86 -0.10 -4.13
C SER A 107 25.86 1.13 -3.22
N VAL A 108 25.36 2.28 -3.71
CA VAL A 108 25.20 3.48 -2.90
C VAL A 108 24.11 3.25 -1.86
N SER A 109 24.38 3.59 -0.60
CA SER A 109 23.40 3.56 0.49
C SER A 109 22.24 4.50 0.17
N ILE A 110 21.02 3.98 0.19
CA ILE A 110 19.78 4.74 0.02
C ILE A 110 19.26 5.17 1.39
N GLU A 111 19.13 4.22 2.31
CA GLU A 111 18.61 4.47 3.66
C GLU A 111 19.07 3.36 4.62
N THR A 112 19.13 3.69 5.90
CA THR A 112 19.49 2.77 7.01
C THR A 112 18.45 2.84 8.12
N ASP A 113 18.35 1.80 8.96
CA ASP A 113 17.29 1.69 9.99
C ASP A 113 15.87 1.76 9.37
N LEU A 114 15.70 1.14 8.21
CA LEU A 114 14.39 0.94 7.59
C LEU A 114 13.61 -0.10 8.40
N ARG A 115 12.40 0.27 8.80
CA ARG A 115 11.50 -0.55 9.58
C ARG A 115 10.26 -0.92 8.77
N GLY A 116 9.65 -2.05 9.09
CA GLY A 116 8.41 -2.50 8.42
C GLY A 116 8.63 -3.10 7.04
N PHE A 117 9.87 -3.39 6.64
CA PHE A 117 10.14 -4.23 5.47
C PHE A 117 10.11 -5.73 5.80
N VAL A 118 10.27 -6.08 7.07
CA VAL A 118 10.16 -7.44 7.59
C VAL A 118 9.29 -7.40 8.84
N VAL A 119 8.29 -8.27 8.91
CA VAL A 119 7.45 -8.49 10.10
C VAL A 119 7.56 -9.94 10.56
N PRO A 120 7.32 -10.23 11.84
CA PRO A 120 7.24 -11.62 12.30
C PRO A 120 6.10 -12.37 11.62
N ILE A 121 6.21 -13.70 11.59
CA ILE A 121 5.23 -14.63 11.03
C ILE A 121 4.66 -15.54 12.11
N GLY A 122 3.70 -16.39 11.74
CA GLY A 122 3.15 -17.47 12.60
C GLY A 122 1.73 -17.16 13.09
N ASP A 123 1.54 -16.01 13.73
CA ASP A 123 0.24 -15.60 14.29
C ASP A 123 -0.39 -14.41 13.53
N TRP A 124 -0.97 -14.71 12.38
CA TRP A 124 -1.61 -13.71 11.51
C TRP A 124 -2.90 -13.13 12.10
N GLU A 125 -3.56 -13.85 13.01
CA GLU A 125 -4.74 -13.36 13.72
C GLU A 125 -4.33 -12.25 14.69
N PHE A 126 -3.28 -12.48 15.49
CA PHE A 126 -2.68 -11.45 16.33
C PHE A 126 -2.20 -10.24 15.55
N LEU A 127 -1.49 -10.45 14.43
CA LEU A 127 -1.03 -9.37 13.56
C LEU A 127 -2.20 -8.56 13.00
N THR A 128 -3.31 -9.22 12.65
CA THR A 128 -4.54 -8.56 12.19
C THR A 128 -5.18 -7.69 13.26
N GLU A 129 -5.32 -8.20 14.49
CA GLU A 129 -5.85 -7.44 15.62
C GLU A 129 -5.00 -6.19 15.91
N MET A 130 -3.70 -6.32 15.75
CA MET A 130 -2.72 -5.26 15.93
C MET A 130 -2.72 -4.17 14.86
N THR A 131 -2.98 -4.53 13.59
CA THR A 131 -2.82 -3.58 12.47
C THR A 131 -3.98 -2.57 12.39
N ASN A 132 -5.01 -2.73 13.24
CA ASN A 132 -6.16 -1.84 13.36
C ASN A 132 -5.85 -0.49 14.08
N ILE A 133 -4.56 -0.17 14.30
CA ILE A 133 -4.09 0.99 15.08
C ILE A 133 -3.90 2.26 14.23
N THR A 134 -4.06 2.22 12.91
CA THR A 134 -3.71 3.36 12.02
C THR A 134 -4.72 4.51 11.99
N ASP A 135 -5.80 4.51 12.77
CA ASP A 135 -6.89 5.52 12.75
C ASP A 135 -7.51 5.76 11.35
N MET A 136 -7.17 4.94 10.35
CA MET A 136 -7.74 5.00 9.01
C MET A 136 -9.11 4.32 9.00
N SER A 137 -10.15 5.02 8.56
CA SER A 137 -11.48 4.42 8.40
C SER A 137 -11.49 3.41 7.26
N GLY A 138 -12.02 2.20 7.47
CA GLY A 138 -12.21 1.24 6.37
C GLY A 138 -10.95 0.48 5.95
N VAL A 139 -10.08 0.15 6.90
CA VAL A 139 -9.01 -0.84 6.69
C VAL A 139 -9.63 -2.17 6.28
N THR A 140 -9.24 -2.67 5.11
CA THR A 140 -9.58 -4.00 4.62
C THR A 140 -8.39 -4.92 4.80
N LEU A 141 -8.59 -6.06 5.45
CA LEU A 141 -7.58 -7.10 5.55
C LEU A 141 -7.38 -7.80 4.21
N ILE A 142 -6.13 -8.02 3.84
CA ILE A 142 -5.71 -8.88 2.74
C ILE A 142 -5.15 -10.14 3.41
N ASP A 143 -5.86 -11.25 3.29
CA ASP A 143 -5.48 -12.52 3.89
C ASP A 143 -5.71 -13.62 2.86
N THR A 144 -4.63 -14.00 2.17
CA THR A 144 -4.62 -15.05 1.16
C THR A 144 -3.73 -16.20 1.63
N GLU A 145 -3.59 -17.26 0.83
CA GLU A 145 -2.68 -18.36 1.15
C GLU A 145 -1.22 -17.90 1.24
N GLU A 146 -0.81 -16.99 0.35
CA GLU A 146 0.59 -16.56 0.18
C GLU A 146 0.89 -15.21 0.84
N GLU A 147 -0.11 -14.31 0.93
CA GLU A 147 0.06 -12.94 1.39
C GLU A 147 -0.81 -12.58 2.59
N TRP A 148 -0.26 -11.78 3.49
CA TRP A 148 -0.99 -11.08 4.54
C TRP A 148 -0.75 -9.57 4.45
N GLY A 149 -1.74 -8.72 4.70
CA GLY A 149 -1.57 -7.29 4.60
C GLY A 149 -2.83 -6.48 4.85
N THR A 150 -2.75 -5.17 4.63
CA THR A 150 -3.87 -4.26 4.83
C THR A 150 -4.01 -3.25 3.70
N LYS A 151 -5.23 -2.79 3.51
CA LYS A 151 -5.57 -1.69 2.61
C LYS A 151 -6.43 -0.67 3.34
N GLY A 152 -5.87 0.49 3.62
CA GLY A 152 -6.56 1.63 4.24
C GLY A 152 -6.97 2.68 3.21
N THR A 153 -8.04 3.42 3.52
CA THR A 153 -8.39 4.64 2.80
C THR A 153 -8.75 5.74 3.80
N ALA A 154 -8.26 6.95 3.58
CA ALA A 154 -8.62 8.11 4.38
C ALA A 154 -8.92 9.30 3.46
N THR A 155 -9.70 10.25 3.94
CA THR A 155 -9.94 11.51 3.21
C THR A 155 -9.65 12.70 4.11
N PHE A 156 -9.07 13.74 3.53
CA PHE A 156 -8.88 15.02 4.21
C PHE A 156 -9.18 16.18 3.26
N GLN A 157 -9.45 17.35 3.83
CA GLN A 157 -9.67 18.57 3.06
C GLN A 157 -8.37 19.36 2.97
N ALA A 158 -7.91 19.62 1.75
CA ALA A 158 -6.75 20.46 1.51
C ALA A 158 -7.07 21.95 1.70
N GLY A 159 -6.04 22.79 1.82
CA GLY A 159 -6.20 24.23 2.10
C GLY A 159 -6.93 25.02 1.00
N ASP A 160 -7.02 24.48 -0.22
CA ASP A 160 -7.80 25.04 -1.33
C ASP A 160 -9.28 24.56 -1.34
N GLY A 161 -9.67 23.77 -0.34
CA GLY A 161 -11.00 23.19 -0.21
C GLY A 161 -11.22 21.88 -0.95
N SER A 162 -10.23 21.39 -1.72
CA SER A 162 -10.33 20.09 -2.40
C SER A 162 -10.32 18.93 -1.41
N VAL A 163 -11.06 17.86 -1.73
CA VAL A 163 -11.02 16.62 -0.96
C VAL A 163 -9.96 15.71 -1.57
N VAL A 164 -8.99 15.31 -0.74
CA VAL A 164 -7.92 14.39 -1.11
C VAL A 164 -8.22 13.03 -0.47
N THR A 165 -8.24 12.00 -1.31
CA THR A 165 -8.33 10.60 -0.88
C THR A 165 -6.94 9.98 -0.87
N VAL A 166 -6.54 9.48 0.30
CA VAL A 166 -5.31 8.72 0.52
C VAL A 166 -5.67 7.24 0.58
N SER A 167 -4.95 6.40 -0.15
CA SER A 167 -5.02 4.95 -0.05
C SER A 167 -3.63 4.40 0.14
N ILE A 168 -3.48 3.55 1.15
CA ILE A 168 -2.24 2.83 1.45
C ILE A 168 -2.57 1.35 1.42
N GLU A 169 -1.76 0.58 0.71
CA GLU A 169 -1.86 -0.86 0.62
C GLU A 169 -0.49 -1.47 0.89
N ILE A 170 -0.41 -2.34 1.89
CA ILE A 170 0.82 -2.98 2.33
C ILE A 170 0.54 -4.48 2.38
N ARG A 171 1.41 -5.29 1.78
CA ARG A 171 1.31 -6.75 1.78
C ARG A 171 2.66 -7.37 2.05
N TYR A 172 2.66 -8.40 2.85
CA TYR A 172 3.80 -9.20 3.25
C TYR A 172 3.63 -10.64 2.79
N GLU A 173 4.73 -11.30 2.44
CA GLU A 173 4.75 -12.74 2.19
C GLU A 173 4.56 -13.48 3.51
N LYS A 174 3.66 -14.47 3.53
CA LYS A 174 3.46 -15.28 4.73
C LYS A 174 4.58 -16.27 5.00
N GLU A 175 5.32 -16.64 3.95
CA GLU A 175 6.44 -17.58 4.06
C GLU A 175 7.57 -17.03 4.95
N ASN A 176 7.89 -15.74 4.80
CA ASN A 176 9.06 -15.14 5.44
C ASN A 176 8.78 -13.79 6.13
N GLY A 177 7.59 -13.20 5.97
CA GLY A 177 7.22 -11.93 6.58
C GLY A 177 7.81 -10.69 5.89
N THR A 178 8.41 -10.84 4.71
CA THR A 178 8.99 -9.72 3.95
C THR A 178 7.92 -8.94 3.21
N LEU A 179 8.13 -7.64 3.05
CA LEU A 179 7.22 -6.74 2.33
C LEU A 179 7.19 -7.15 0.85
N ASN A 180 6.07 -7.71 0.40
CA ASN A 180 5.90 -8.05 -1.01
C ASN A 180 5.46 -6.85 -1.84
N TYR A 181 4.55 -6.03 -1.29
CA TYR A 181 3.89 -4.96 -2.04
C TYR A 181 3.58 -3.76 -1.15
N LEU A 182 4.00 -2.59 -1.58
CA LEU A 182 3.62 -1.30 -1.02
C LEU A 182 3.06 -0.41 -2.13
N ARG A 183 1.85 0.10 -1.93
CA ARG A 183 1.29 1.17 -2.75
C ARG A 183 0.78 2.30 -1.89
N GLU A 184 1.20 3.50 -2.25
CA GLU A 184 0.66 4.74 -1.70
C GLU A 184 0.06 5.56 -2.84
N ARG A 185 -1.20 5.97 -2.68
CA ARG A 185 -1.94 6.73 -3.69
C ARG A 185 -2.69 7.90 -3.06
N TYR A 186 -2.46 9.08 -3.59
CA TYR A 186 -3.20 10.31 -3.26
C TYR A 186 -3.96 10.71 -4.52
N SER A 187 -5.25 11.00 -4.39
CA SER A 187 -6.05 11.43 -5.52
C SER A 187 -7.08 12.48 -5.13
N THR A 188 -7.42 13.36 -6.07
CA THR A 188 -8.52 14.32 -5.93
C THR A 188 -9.34 14.35 -7.21
N LEU A 189 -10.66 14.30 -7.09
CA LEU A 189 -11.61 14.31 -8.23
C LEU A 189 -11.27 13.27 -9.34
N GLY A 190 -10.73 12.12 -8.96
CA GLY A 190 -10.34 11.06 -9.89
C GLY A 190 -8.99 11.25 -10.58
N THR A 191 -8.26 12.32 -10.26
CA THR A 191 -6.90 12.59 -10.74
C THR A 191 -5.89 12.18 -9.67
N ASP A 192 -4.84 11.47 -10.06
CA ASP A 192 -3.76 11.10 -9.15
C ASP A 192 -2.88 12.33 -8.84
N LEU A 193 -2.49 12.46 -7.57
CA LEU A 193 -1.53 13.45 -7.08
C LEU A 193 -0.19 12.75 -6.76
N ILE A 194 -0.29 11.57 -6.15
CA ILE A 194 0.81 10.64 -5.86
C ILE A 194 0.31 9.24 -6.25
N ASP A 195 1.12 8.45 -6.94
CA ASP A 195 0.91 7.01 -7.07
C ASP A 195 2.27 6.31 -7.14
N ILE A 196 2.65 5.70 -6.02
CA ILE A 196 3.91 4.97 -5.85
C ILE A 196 3.60 3.50 -5.66
N ILE A 197 4.36 2.64 -6.35
CA ILE A 197 4.32 1.19 -6.14
C ILE A 197 5.75 0.69 -5.96
N VAL A 198 6.00 0.03 -4.85
CA VAL A 198 7.25 -0.67 -4.53
C VAL A 198 6.93 -2.14 -4.30
N VAL A 199 7.75 -3.03 -4.85
CA VAL A 199 7.54 -4.48 -4.74
C VAL A 199 8.83 -5.21 -4.43
N ASN A 200 8.71 -6.37 -3.77
CA ASN A 200 9.73 -7.41 -3.80
C ASN A 200 9.83 -7.96 -5.23
N TRP A 201 11.00 -7.83 -5.83
CA TRP A 201 11.24 -8.15 -7.23
C TRP A 201 11.89 -9.53 -7.35
N HIS A 202 11.30 -10.36 -8.19
CA HIS A 202 11.83 -11.69 -8.51
C HIS A 202 12.22 -11.81 -10.00
N PRO A 203 13.15 -12.72 -10.35
CA PRO A 203 13.52 -12.99 -11.74
C PRO A 203 12.30 -13.25 -12.63
N GLY A 204 12.16 -12.46 -13.70
CA GLY A 204 11.04 -12.53 -14.64
C GLY A 204 9.96 -11.47 -14.43
N MET A 205 9.98 -10.73 -13.32
CA MET A 205 9.05 -9.62 -13.09
C MET A 205 9.47 -8.35 -13.86
N PRO A 206 8.53 -7.54 -14.37
CA PRO A 206 8.85 -6.24 -14.94
C PRO A 206 9.36 -5.29 -13.84
N THR A 207 10.34 -4.46 -14.18
CA THR A 207 10.85 -3.43 -13.25
C THR A 207 10.02 -2.16 -13.30
N VAL A 208 9.30 -1.90 -14.38
CA VAL A 208 8.40 -0.74 -14.52
C VAL A 208 7.03 -1.24 -14.95
N LEU A 209 5.99 -0.83 -14.24
CA LEU A 209 4.62 -1.08 -14.67
C LEU A 209 4.33 -0.24 -15.90
N ALA A 210 3.75 -0.87 -16.93
CA ALA A 210 3.33 -0.14 -18.12
C ALA A 210 2.42 1.02 -17.71
N ALA A 211 2.71 2.22 -18.22
CA ALA A 211 1.87 3.38 -17.95
C ALA A 211 0.45 3.07 -18.42
N GLY A 212 -0.49 2.96 -17.49
CA GLY A 212 -1.90 2.99 -17.83
C GLY A 212 -2.17 4.28 -18.59
N ILE A 213 -2.80 4.21 -19.75
CA ILE A 213 -3.07 5.39 -20.57
C ILE A 213 -3.91 6.35 -19.72
N GLN A 214 -3.35 7.53 -19.40
CA GLN A 214 -4.06 8.56 -18.64
C GLN A 214 -5.35 8.92 -19.38
N LEU A 215 -6.47 8.92 -18.65
CA LEU A 215 -7.79 9.24 -19.18
C LEU A 215 -7.81 10.60 -19.87
N GLU A 216 -7.02 11.57 -19.39
CA GLU A 216 -6.83 12.88 -20.02
C GLU A 216 -6.26 12.79 -21.44
N VAL A 217 -5.26 11.93 -21.65
CA VAL A 217 -4.67 11.69 -22.98
C VAL A 217 -5.72 11.09 -23.92
N ILE A 218 -6.52 10.14 -23.44
CA ILE A 218 -7.64 9.57 -24.21
C ILE A 218 -8.64 10.67 -24.57
N LEU A 219 -8.97 11.54 -23.61
CA LEU A 219 -9.94 12.61 -23.79
C LEU A 219 -9.45 13.67 -24.80
N ILE A 220 -8.18 14.04 -24.74
CA ILE A 220 -7.53 14.94 -25.73
C ILE A 220 -7.55 14.32 -27.13
N ILE A 221 -7.17 13.04 -27.26
CA ILE A 221 -7.21 12.33 -28.56
C ILE A 221 -8.65 12.29 -29.10
N SER A 222 -9.62 12.01 -28.22
CA SER A 222 -11.04 11.92 -28.58
C SER A 222 -11.58 13.27 -29.06
N ILE A 223 -11.29 14.36 -28.33
CA ILE A 223 -11.67 15.73 -28.74
C ILE A 223 -11.00 16.08 -30.07
N GLY A 224 -9.70 15.82 -30.21
CA GLY A 224 -8.95 16.08 -31.43
C GLY A 224 -9.53 15.35 -32.64
N ALA A 225 -9.91 14.09 -32.47
CA ALA A 225 -10.53 13.28 -33.51
C ALA A 225 -11.92 13.83 -33.92
N VAL A 226 -12.75 14.22 -32.94
CA VAL A 226 -14.08 14.80 -33.20
C VAL A 226 -13.96 16.15 -33.93
N VAL A 227 -13.08 17.05 -33.46
CA VAL A 227 -12.83 18.34 -34.11
C VAL A 227 -12.31 18.15 -35.53
N GLY A 228 -11.37 17.22 -35.73
CA GLY A 228 -10.85 16.86 -37.06
C GLY A 228 -11.94 16.35 -38.01
N LEU A 229 -12.86 15.52 -37.52
CA LEU A 229 -14.02 15.03 -38.27
C LEU A 229 -14.99 16.16 -38.67
N ILE A 230 -15.28 17.07 -37.73
CA ILE A 230 -16.17 18.22 -37.97
C ILE A 230 -15.56 19.13 -39.04
N ILE A 231 -14.28 19.50 -38.91
CA ILE A 231 -13.59 20.37 -39.87
C ILE A 231 -13.53 19.70 -41.25
N SER A 232 -13.17 18.41 -41.31
CA SER A 232 -13.11 17.66 -42.57
C SER A 232 -14.48 17.59 -43.27
N SER A 233 -15.55 17.38 -42.50
CA SER A 233 -16.92 17.36 -43.01
C SER A 233 -17.35 18.73 -43.54
N LEU A 234 -17.02 19.82 -42.82
CA LEU A 234 -17.29 21.19 -43.27
C LEU A 234 -16.54 21.55 -44.55
N ILE A 235 -15.26 21.17 -44.67
CA ILE A 235 -14.47 21.37 -45.89
C ILE A 235 -15.06 20.58 -47.05
N TYR A 236 -15.45 19.33 -46.83
CA TYR A 236 -16.06 18.48 -47.85
C TYR A 236 -17.39 19.07 -48.35
N ILE A 237 -18.28 19.48 -47.44
CA ILE A 237 -19.55 20.13 -47.78
C ILE A 237 -19.29 21.45 -48.52
N GLY A 238 -18.32 22.25 -48.06
CA GLY A 238 -17.93 23.52 -48.68
C GLY A 238 -17.39 23.35 -50.10
N ARG A 239 -16.57 22.33 -50.34
CA ARG A 239 -16.06 21.99 -51.69
C ARG A 239 -17.18 21.49 -52.60
N LYS A 240 -18.12 20.68 -52.09
CA LYS A 240 -19.26 20.17 -52.88
C LYS A 240 -20.27 21.26 -53.23
N LYS A 241 -20.41 22.31 -52.41
CA LYS A 241 -21.31 23.46 -52.66
C LYS A 241 -20.72 24.53 -53.58
N LYS A 242 -19.41 24.52 -53.86
CA LYS A 242 -18.85 25.42 -54.89
C LYS A 242 -19.20 24.86 -56.27
N LYS A 243 -20.06 25.58 -57.02
CA LYS A 243 -20.23 25.37 -58.47
C LYS A 243 -18.84 25.37 -59.12
N SER A 244 -18.60 24.47 -60.07
CA SER A 244 -17.32 24.48 -60.79
C SER A 244 -17.21 25.79 -61.58
N ILE A 245 -15.99 26.31 -61.77
CA ILE A 245 -15.73 27.54 -62.53
C ILE A 245 -16.36 27.49 -63.94
N VAL A 246 -16.48 26.28 -64.51
CA VAL A 246 -17.11 26.03 -65.81
C VAL A 246 -18.63 26.27 -65.77
N GLN A 247 -19.30 26.05 -64.64
CA GLN A 247 -20.72 26.35 -64.44
C GLN A 247 -20.99 27.83 -64.12
N GLN A 248 -20.02 28.58 -63.62
CA GLN A 248 -20.16 30.01 -63.33
C GLN A 248 -19.90 30.91 -64.55
N LEU A 249 -19.24 30.40 -65.59
CA LEU A 249 -18.98 31.11 -66.84
C LEU A 249 -20.05 30.87 -67.92
N GLY A 250 -21.05 30.03 -67.63
CA GLY A 250 -22.17 29.73 -68.52
C GLY A 250 -23.53 30.30 -68.07
N GLU A 251 -23.56 31.06 -66.97
CA GLU A 251 -24.64 31.98 -66.58
C GLU A 251 -24.25 33.40 -67.02
#